data_AF-V5GW19-F1
#
_entry.id   AF-V5GW19-F1
#
_cell.length_a   1.000
_cell.length_b   1.000
_cell.length_c   1.000
_cell.angle_alpha   90.00
_cell.angle_beta   90.00
_cell.angle_gamma   90.00
#
_symmetry.space_group_name_H-M   'P 1'
#
loop_
_entity.id
_entity.type
_entity.pdbx_description
1 polymer ?
#
loop_
_entity_poly.entity_id
_entity_poly.type
_entity_poly.pdbx_seq_one_letter_code
_entity_poly.pdbx_strand_id
1 'polypeptide(L)'
;MDPFQLRLRFISTLHRLNASLPTIQKSLSFLVDHPSLHAQLWDCILDEFRSGSISRRINLLFLVDAIFTDDTLSSSIRSLFRPYLERDVYLLFDLAVPEGRWDALLNVPAVTKMLGAWKTRLVLEASVIEDLETMLSVRKTALYTLSPGQRASTLLHPTDMQRRIEEDRERHKRLRERSWILPPTAFSHQSLFGTRPEQLDPTYLTRKQPASPREQREDTDGDRVWSTQDLDFSQMWDETSDFNDDDVEGIVEDEKTGWLHQPPPPPASAPAPASAAQPVFAQPPPAQPPRAPASMRNAQRA
;
A
#
# COMPACT_ATOMS: atom_id res chain seq x y z
N MET A 1 -3.83 32.46 1.06
CA MET A 1 -4.04 32.17 2.49
C MET A 1 -2.75 32.51 3.22
N ASP A 2 -2.86 33.10 4.40
CA ASP A 2 -1.71 33.49 5.23
C ASP A 2 -0.96 32.23 5.76
N PRO A 3 0.39 32.19 5.76
CA PRO A 3 1.17 31.03 6.23
C PRO A 3 0.81 30.55 7.65
N PHE A 4 0.50 31.47 8.56
CA PHE A 4 0.12 31.09 9.93
C PHE A 4 -1.21 30.31 9.97
N GLN A 5 -2.22 30.76 9.21
CA GLN A 5 -3.49 30.04 9.12
C GLN A 5 -3.32 28.64 8.51
N LEU A 6 -2.44 28.49 7.52
CA LEU A 6 -2.14 27.19 6.93
C LEU A 6 -1.48 26.24 7.94
N ARG A 7 -0.56 26.73 8.77
CA ARG A 7 0.03 25.93 9.87
C ARG A 7 -1.03 25.45 10.85
N LEU A 8 -1.94 26.32 11.28
CA LEU A 8 -3.03 25.93 12.20
C LEU A 8 -3.96 24.87 11.60
N ARG A 9 -4.27 24.98 10.30
CA ARG A 9 -5.06 23.97 9.59
C ARG A 9 -4.33 22.65 9.46
N PHE A 10 -3.01 22.70 9.25
CA PHE A 10 -2.20 21.50 9.18
C PHE A 10 -2.11 20.81 10.54
N ILE A 11 -1.85 21.53 11.63
CA ILE A 11 -1.88 20.99 13.01
C ILE A 11 -3.23 20.35 13.30
N SER A 12 -4.33 21.01 12.93
CA SER A 12 -5.70 20.46 13.08
C SER A 12 -5.93 19.16 12.27
N THR A 13 -5.20 18.99 11.17
CA THR A 13 -5.20 17.77 10.37
C THR A 13 -4.35 16.70 11.02
N LEU A 14 -3.14 17.07 11.47
CA LEU A 14 -2.25 16.20 12.22
C LEU A 14 -2.96 15.68 13.47
N HIS A 15 -3.66 16.48 14.27
CA HIS A 15 -4.38 16.02 15.47
C HIS A 15 -5.34 14.86 15.21
N ARG A 16 -5.87 14.73 13.99
CA ARG A 16 -6.78 13.65 13.59
C ARG A 16 -6.04 12.45 12.99
N LEU A 17 -4.75 12.58 12.74
CA LEU A 17 -3.90 11.50 12.23
C LEU A 17 -3.92 10.33 13.21
N ASN A 18 -4.29 9.17 12.66
CA ASN A 18 -4.30 7.91 13.35
C ASN A 18 -3.77 6.84 12.38
N ALA A 19 -3.96 5.57 12.71
CA ALA A 19 -3.51 4.49 11.86
C ALA A 19 -4.16 4.54 10.46
N SER A 20 -5.43 4.93 10.32
CA SER A 20 -6.19 4.82 9.06
C SER A 20 -5.57 5.55 7.87
N LEU A 21 -5.63 4.90 6.69
CA LEU A 21 -5.12 5.44 5.43
C LEU A 21 -5.74 6.81 5.06
N PRO A 22 -7.05 7.06 5.21
CA PRO A 22 -7.63 8.36 4.86
C PRO A 22 -7.02 9.53 5.64
N THR A 23 -6.64 9.33 6.90
CA THR A 23 -6.04 10.41 7.71
C THR A 23 -4.60 10.71 7.31
N ILE A 24 -3.85 9.67 6.92
CA ILE A 24 -2.50 9.80 6.35
C ILE A 24 -2.61 10.53 5.00
N GLN A 25 -3.46 10.05 4.10
CA GLN A 25 -3.65 10.65 2.77
C GLN A 25 -4.07 12.11 2.84
N LYS A 26 -5.01 12.46 3.74
CA LYS A 26 -5.40 13.85 3.96
C LYS A 26 -4.22 14.75 4.38
N SER A 27 -3.31 14.22 5.18
CA SER A 27 -2.11 14.93 5.60
C SER A 27 -1.12 15.08 4.44
N LEU A 28 -0.93 14.02 3.64
CA LEU A 28 -0.08 14.05 2.44
C LEU A 28 -0.61 15.01 1.38
N SER A 29 -1.91 15.01 1.08
CA SER A 29 -2.52 15.96 0.15
C SER A 29 -2.26 17.39 0.59
N PHE A 30 -2.32 17.69 1.90
CA PHE A 30 -2.01 19.02 2.41
C PHE A 30 -0.57 19.45 2.10
N LEU A 31 0.40 18.53 2.19
CA LEU A 31 1.80 18.80 1.84
C LEU A 31 1.97 19.07 0.33
N VAL A 32 1.26 18.30 -0.50
CA VAL A 32 1.28 18.44 -1.97
C VAL A 32 0.65 19.75 -2.42
N ASP A 33 -0.42 20.19 -1.76
CA ASP A 33 -1.11 21.44 -2.07
C ASP A 33 -0.29 22.69 -1.69
N HIS A 34 0.66 22.57 -0.75
CA HIS A 34 1.41 23.71 -0.18
C HIS A 34 2.93 23.47 -0.14
N PRO A 35 3.59 23.17 -1.28
CA PRO A 35 5.00 22.79 -1.29
C PRO A 35 5.93 23.94 -0.88
N SER A 36 5.53 25.20 -1.09
CA SER A 36 6.30 26.38 -0.69
C SER A 36 6.46 26.52 0.83
N LEU A 37 5.62 25.84 1.62
CA LEU A 37 5.67 25.84 3.09
C LEU A 37 6.35 24.60 3.67
N HIS A 38 7.03 23.79 2.85
CA HIS A 38 7.66 22.52 3.26
C HIS A 38 8.44 22.59 4.58
N ALA A 39 9.26 23.64 4.78
CA ALA A 39 10.00 23.86 6.04
C ALA A 39 9.07 23.96 7.26
N GLN A 40 8.07 24.84 7.18
CA GLN A 40 7.14 25.11 8.28
C GLN A 40 6.22 23.92 8.55
N LEU A 41 5.86 23.16 7.52
CA LEU A 41 5.05 21.94 7.65
C LEU A 41 5.86 20.84 8.33
N TRP A 42 7.15 20.70 8.00
CA TRP A 42 8.04 19.79 8.71
C TRP A 42 8.19 20.17 10.18
N ASP A 43 8.37 21.45 10.49
CA ASP A 43 8.42 21.93 11.88
C ASP A 43 7.14 21.58 12.64
N CYS A 44 5.96 21.74 12.01
CA CYS A 44 4.70 21.32 12.62
C CYS A 44 4.67 19.82 12.93
N ILE A 45 5.19 18.96 12.04
CA ILE A 45 5.29 17.51 12.29
C ILE A 45 6.20 17.26 13.50
N LEU A 46 7.37 17.88 13.53
CA LEU A 46 8.36 17.67 14.58
C LEU A 46 7.88 18.18 15.95
N ASP A 47 7.16 19.30 15.98
CA ASP A 47 6.55 19.81 17.21
C ASP A 47 5.46 18.86 17.74
N GLU A 48 4.68 18.25 16.86
CA GLU A 48 3.71 17.20 17.23
C GLU A 48 4.40 15.91 17.74
N PHE A 49 5.59 15.57 17.24
CA PHE A 49 6.39 14.47 17.80
C PHE A 49 6.84 14.79 19.24
N ARG A 50 7.27 16.03 19.49
CA ARG A 50 7.75 16.45 20.82
C ARG A 50 6.63 16.43 21.86
N SER A 51 5.45 16.94 21.50
CA SER A 51 4.29 17.04 22.40
C SER A 51 3.45 15.76 22.51
N GLY A 52 3.50 14.88 21.50
CA GLY A 52 2.64 13.70 21.41
C GLY A 52 3.01 12.54 22.35
N SER A 53 2.02 11.69 22.63
CA SER A 53 2.21 10.39 23.31
C SER A 53 2.94 9.36 22.44
N ILE A 54 3.42 8.24 23.01
CA ILE A 54 4.13 7.19 22.25
C ILE A 54 3.29 6.63 21.09
N SER A 55 1.98 6.45 21.30
CA SER A 55 1.05 6.02 20.24
C SER A 55 0.83 7.11 19.18
N ARG A 56 0.85 8.39 19.56
CA ARG A 56 0.78 9.51 18.62
C ARG A 56 2.04 9.58 17.75
N ARG A 57 3.22 9.42 18.36
CA ARG A 57 4.52 9.48 17.68
C ARG A 57 4.69 8.40 16.64
N ILE A 58 4.23 7.17 16.90
CA ILE A 58 4.27 6.12 15.87
C ILE A 58 3.34 6.44 14.68
N ASN A 59 2.16 7.04 14.93
CA ASN A 59 1.29 7.48 13.83
C ASN A 59 1.92 8.58 12.98
N LEU A 60 2.59 9.56 13.61
CA LEU A 60 3.35 10.58 12.90
C LEU A 60 4.53 9.97 12.13
N LEU A 61 5.18 8.95 12.67
CA LEU A 61 6.28 8.27 11.98
C LEU A 61 5.79 7.53 10.73
N PHE A 62 4.59 6.95 10.75
CA PHE A 62 3.95 6.41 9.54
C PHE A 62 3.57 7.48 8.52
N LEU A 63 3.24 8.71 8.95
CA LEU A 63 3.09 9.83 8.01
C LEU A 63 4.43 10.18 7.38
N VAL A 64 5.51 10.26 8.18
CA VAL A 64 6.87 10.50 7.67
C VAL A 64 7.28 9.41 6.69
N ASP A 65 7.05 8.13 7.01
CA ASP A 65 7.26 7.00 6.09
C ASP A 65 6.55 7.26 4.77
N ALA A 66 5.25 7.55 4.82
CA ALA A 66 4.45 7.73 3.62
C ALA A 66 4.93 8.89 2.73
N ILE A 67 5.51 9.96 3.30
CA ILE A 67 6.15 11.03 2.50
C ILE A 67 7.20 10.45 1.56
N PHE A 68 7.95 9.42 1.98
CA PHE A 68 9.07 8.85 1.23
C PHE A 68 8.77 7.52 0.55
N THR A 69 7.75 6.78 0.99
CA THR A 69 7.44 5.43 0.49
C THR A 69 6.13 5.33 -0.30
N ASP A 70 5.21 6.30 -0.18
CA ASP A 70 3.91 6.25 -0.88
C ASP A 70 4.08 6.57 -2.36
N ASP A 71 3.97 5.58 -3.24
CA ASP A 71 4.23 5.68 -4.68
C ASP A 71 3.35 6.73 -5.42
N THR A 72 2.25 7.20 -4.80
CA THR A 72 1.41 8.28 -5.36
C THR A 72 2.04 9.67 -5.26
N LEU A 73 3.06 9.85 -4.39
CA LEU A 73 3.74 11.13 -4.22
C LEU A 73 4.84 11.34 -5.27
N SER A 74 4.81 12.51 -5.89
CA SER A 74 5.86 12.95 -6.83
C SER A 74 7.23 13.03 -6.18
N SER A 75 8.26 12.56 -6.90
CA SER A 75 9.67 12.63 -6.47
C SER A 75 10.11 14.05 -6.11
N SER A 76 9.57 15.08 -6.77
CA SER A 76 9.89 16.49 -6.47
C SER A 76 9.48 16.86 -5.04
N ILE A 77 8.31 16.40 -4.58
CA ILE A 77 7.85 16.65 -3.21
C ILE A 77 8.77 15.91 -2.22
N ARG A 78 9.14 14.66 -2.50
CA ARG A 78 10.05 13.90 -1.62
C ARG A 78 11.40 14.60 -1.46
N SER A 79 11.95 15.09 -2.57
CA SER A 79 13.22 15.82 -2.56
C SER A 79 13.15 17.12 -1.75
N LEU A 80 11.99 17.78 -1.65
CA LEU A 80 11.81 18.96 -0.80
C LEU A 80 11.86 18.65 0.70
N PHE A 81 11.45 17.44 1.11
CA PHE A 81 11.44 17.03 2.52
C PHE A 81 12.67 16.24 2.94
N ARG A 82 13.40 15.66 2.00
CA ARG A 82 14.62 14.85 2.22
C ARG A 82 15.66 15.52 3.13
N PRO A 83 16.05 16.80 2.93
CA PRO A 83 17.06 17.43 3.78
C PRO A 83 16.64 17.52 5.26
N TYR A 84 15.34 17.64 5.52
CA TYR A 84 14.84 17.69 6.89
C TYR A 84 14.81 16.30 7.54
N LEU A 85 14.49 15.26 6.76
CA LEU A 85 14.60 13.89 7.22
C LEU A 85 16.05 13.57 7.61
N GLU A 86 17.01 13.85 6.72
CA GLU A 86 18.43 13.57 6.95
C GLU A 86 18.96 14.31 8.20
N ARG A 87 18.50 15.54 8.43
CA ARG A 87 18.83 16.32 9.64
C ARG A 87 18.23 15.73 10.91
N ASP A 88 16.96 15.34 10.89
CA ASP A 88 16.18 15.06 12.09
C ASP A 88 15.94 13.55 12.34
N VAL A 89 16.47 12.64 11.50
CA VAL A 89 16.17 11.21 11.57
C VAL A 89 16.47 10.62 12.96
N TYR A 90 17.62 10.91 13.55
CA TYR A 90 17.95 10.42 14.90
C TYR A 90 16.96 10.93 15.95
N LEU A 91 16.59 12.20 15.87
CA LEU A 91 15.60 12.82 16.78
C LEU A 91 14.21 12.18 16.62
N LEU A 92 13.76 11.91 15.40
CA LEU A 92 12.47 11.27 15.15
C LEU A 92 12.41 9.88 15.80
N PHE A 93 13.48 9.09 15.68
CA PHE A 93 13.56 7.76 16.24
C PHE A 93 13.75 7.76 17.76
N ASP A 94 14.51 8.71 18.31
CA ASP A 94 14.61 8.94 19.76
C ASP A 94 13.26 9.34 20.38
N LEU A 95 12.47 10.15 19.68
CA LEU A 95 11.14 10.51 20.13
C LEU A 95 10.16 9.33 19.98
N ALA A 96 10.22 8.58 18.86
CA ALA A 96 9.32 7.46 18.60
C ALA A 96 9.60 6.24 19.50
N VAL A 97 10.86 5.99 19.82
CA VAL A 97 11.32 4.91 20.70
C VAL A 97 12.29 5.48 21.75
N PRO A 98 11.76 6.16 22.78
CA PRO A 98 12.60 6.74 23.83
C PRO A 98 13.15 5.69 24.79
N GLU A 99 14.27 6.03 25.42
CA GLU A 99 14.88 5.24 26.48
C GLU A 99 14.08 5.34 27.79
N GLY A 100 14.20 4.32 28.65
CA GLY A 100 13.55 4.32 29.97
C GLY A 100 12.03 4.19 29.96
N ARG A 101 11.39 4.09 28.79
CA ARG A 101 9.94 3.97 28.62
C ARG A 101 9.55 2.59 28.09
N TRP A 102 8.89 1.80 28.91
CA TRP A 102 8.53 0.42 28.55
C TRP A 102 7.52 0.35 27.40
N ASP A 103 6.57 1.29 27.35
CA ASP A 103 5.58 1.40 26.27
C ASP A 103 6.20 1.69 24.89
N ALA A 104 7.41 2.27 24.83
CA ALA A 104 8.16 2.44 23.60
C ALA A 104 8.49 1.12 22.89
N LEU A 105 8.57 0.01 23.64
CA LEU A 105 8.83 -1.32 23.10
C LEU A 105 7.79 -1.73 22.05
N LEU A 106 6.55 -1.25 22.19
CA LEU A 106 5.46 -1.52 21.25
C LEU A 106 5.73 -0.96 19.84
N ASN A 107 6.56 0.07 19.74
CA ASN A 107 6.90 0.69 18.46
C ASN A 107 8.06 -0.03 17.75
N VAL A 108 8.93 -0.74 18.50
CA VAL A 108 10.16 -1.34 17.96
C VAL A 108 9.93 -2.22 16.72
N PRO A 109 8.95 -3.15 16.68
CA PRO A 109 8.74 -4.00 15.50
C PRO A 109 8.34 -3.21 14.26
N ALA A 110 7.50 -2.19 14.42
CA ALA A 110 7.06 -1.34 13.32
C ALA A 110 8.23 -0.51 12.77
N VAL A 111 9.00 0.11 13.67
CA VAL A 111 10.17 0.93 13.34
C VAL A 111 11.26 0.10 12.65
N THR A 112 11.51 -1.12 13.13
CA THR A 112 12.47 -2.05 12.49
C THR A 112 12.06 -2.39 11.05
N LYS A 113 10.76 -2.69 10.83
CA LYS A 113 10.24 -2.94 9.48
C LYS A 113 10.36 -1.71 8.58
N MET A 114 10.13 -0.52 9.12
CA MET A 114 10.28 0.73 8.39
C MET A 114 11.73 0.97 7.96
N LEU A 115 12.71 0.75 8.84
CA LEU A 115 14.13 0.85 8.48
C LEU A 115 14.50 -0.11 7.35
N GLY A 116 14.04 -1.37 7.41
CA GLY A 116 14.23 -2.33 6.32
C GLY A 116 13.60 -1.89 5.00
N ALA A 117 12.41 -1.27 5.04
CA ALA A 117 11.76 -0.71 3.86
C ALA A 117 12.52 0.52 3.32
N TRP A 118 13.06 1.37 4.19
CA TRP A 118 13.87 2.53 3.81
C TRP A 118 15.20 2.11 3.19
N LYS A 119 15.78 1.00 3.66
CA LYS A 119 17.01 0.42 3.11
C LYS A 119 16.78 -0.10 1.70
N THR A 120 15.72 -0.87 1.49
CA THR A 120 15.39 -1.45 0.17
C THR A 120 14.97 -0.37 -0.84
N ARG A 121 14.30 0.68 -0.39
CA ARG A 121 13.87 1.82 -1.23
C ARG A 121 14.89 2.94 -1.35
N LEU A 122 16.08 2.79 -0.76
CA LEU A 122 17.16 3.80 -0.76
C LEU A 122 16.66 5.17 -0.30
N VAL A 123 15.80 5.19 0.72
CA VAL A 123 15.24 6.43 1.29
C VAL A 123 16.34 7.24 1.98
N LEU A 124 17.30 6.59 2.63
CA LEU A 124 18.49 7.20 3.22
C LEU A 124 19.72 6.38 2.84
N GLU A 125 20.91 6.91 3.15
CA GLU A 125 22.15 6.16 2.99
C GLU A 125 22.12 4.87 3.83
N ALA A 126 22.66 3.78 3.29
CA ALA A 126 22.68 2.48 3.96
C ALA A 126 23.40 2.53 5.32
N SER A 127 24.50 3.29 5.45
CA SER A 127 25.26 3.41 6.70
C SER A 127 24.41 4.04 7.81
N VAL A 128 23.70 5.14 7.51
CA VAL A 128 22.79 5.81 8.45
C VAL A 128 21.69 4.86 8.91
N ILE A 129 21.15 4.03 8.01
CA ILE A 129 20.11 3.05 8.36
C ILE A 129 20.69 1.95 9.27
N GLU A 130 21.88 1.43 8.97
CA GLU A 130 22.56 0.41 9.78
C GLU A 130 22.91 0.93 11.19
N ASP A 131 23.31 2.19 11.29
CA ASP A 131 23.54 2.87 12.57
C ASP A 131 22.24 2.98 13.39
N LEU A 132 21.13 3.35 12.74
CA LEU A 132 19.81 3.40 13.38
C LEU A 132 19.30 2.02 13.80
N GLU A 133 19.51 0.98 12.99
CA GLU A 133 19.19 -0.41 13.32
C GLU A 133 19.98 -0.89 14.54
N THR A 134 21.26 -0.55 14.60
CA THR A 134 22.13 -0.85 15.75
C THR A 134 21.66 -0.13 17.01
N MET A 135 21.41 1.17 16.91
CA MET A 135 20.87 1.99 18.00
C MET A 135 19.54 1.42 18.52
N LEU A 136 18.62 1.05 17.63
CA LEU A 136 17.33 0.47 17.99
C LEU A 136 17.47 -0.90 18.66
N SER A 137 18.42 -1.72 18.22
CA SER A 137 18.72 -3.03 18.80
C SER A 137 19.28 -2.92 20.23
N VAL A 138 20.23 -2.01 20.44
CA VAL A 138 20.77 -1.69 21.78
C VAL A 138 19.65 -1.17 22.68
N ARG A 139 18.82 -0.25 22.18
CA ARG A 139 17.70 0.31 22.93
C ARG A 139 16.66 -0.73 23.30
N LYS A 140 16.30 -1.62 22.38
CA LYS A 140 15.40 -2.76 22.65
C LYS A 140 15.95 -3.59 23.81
N THR A 141 17.25 -3.91 23.80
CA THR A 141 17.90 -4.67 24.86
C THR A 141 17.84 -3.92 26.19
N ALA A 142 18.15 -2.62 26.21
CA ALA A 142 18.07 -1.78 27.40
C ALA A 142 16.64 -1.75 27.99
N LEU A 143 15.60 -1.66 27.15
CA LEU A 143 14.21 -1.72 27.60
C LEU A 143 13.89 -3.03 28.33
N TYR A 144 14.35 -4.18 27.83
CA TYR A 144 14.18 -5.48 28.51
C TYR A 144 14.93 -5.58 29.85
N THR A 145 15.93 -4.74 30.09
CA THR A 145 16.66 -4.69 31.37
C THR A 145 16.05 -3.73 32.40
N LEU A 146 15.02 -2.95 32.02
CA LEU A 146 14.38 -1.99 32.94
C LEU A 146 13.82 -2.69 34.19
N SER A 147 13.92 -2.03 35.33
CA SER A 147 13.36 -2.55 36.58
C SER A 147 11.83 -2.65 36.52
N PRO A 148 11.19 -3.57 37.27
CA PRO A 148 9.73 -3.70 37.29
C PRO A 148 9.00 -2.40 37.66
N GLY A 149 9.56 -1.59 38.56
CA GLY A 149 8.99 -0.29 38.94
C GLY A 149 8.99 0.73 37.80
N GLN A 150 10.08 0.79 37.03
CA GLN A 150 10.14 1.65 35.84
C GLN A 150 9.16 1.20 34.76
N ARG A 151 9.02 -0.11 34.55
CA ARG A 151 8.02 -0.64 33.61
C ARG A 151 6.61 -0.24 34.04
N ALA A 152 6.26 -0.45 35.30
CA ALA A 152 4.94 -0.12 35.84
C ALA A 152 4.59 1.36 35.68
N SER A 153 5.56 2.27 35.88
CA SER A 153 5.36 3.72 35.74
C SER A 153 5.07 4.18 34.31
N THR A 154 5.37 3.36 33.32
CA THR A 154 5.24 3.69 31.89
C THR A 154 4.22 2.81 31.17
N LEU A 155 3.46 2.00 31.92
CA LEU A 155 2.35 1.23 31.37
C LEU A 155 1.24 2.15 30.86
N LEU A 156 0.68 1.79 29.70
CA LEU A 156 -0.43 2.49 29.10
C LEU A 156 -1.71 2.29 29.93
N HIS A 157 -2.55 3.32 29.96
CA HIS A 157 -3.89 3.22 30.56
C HIS A 157 -4.79 2.27 29.72
N PRO A 158 -5.75 1.55 30.31
CA PRO A 158 -6.62 0.61 29.58
C PRO A 158 -7.31 1.18 28.34
N THR A 159 -7.77 2.43 28.39
CA THR A 159 -8.38 3.10 27.23
C THR A 159 -7.38 3.31 26.09
N ASP A 160 -6.14 3.64 26.42
CA ASP A 160 -5.07 3.84 25.45
C ASP A 160 -4.56 2.51 24.89
N MET A 161 -4.57 1.46 25.70
CA MET A 161 -4.30 0.09 25.26
C MET A 161 -5.34 -0.35 24.23
N GLN A 162 -6.63 -0.17 24.49
CA GLN A 162 -7.68 -0.52 23.55
C GLN A 162 -7.58 0.26 22.24
N ARG A 163 -7.32 1.57 22.34
CA ARG A 163 -7.08 2.40 21.15
C ARG A 163 -5.88 1.91 20.36
N ARG A 164 -4.79 1.55 21.04
CA ARG A 164 -3.57 1.03 20.41
C ARG A 164 -3.81 -0.30 19.70
N ILE A 165 -4.57 -1.20 20.32
CA ILE A 165 -4.96 -2.48 19.72
C ILE A 165 -5.74 -2.24 18.42
N GLU A 166 -6.71 -1.34 18.43
CA GLU A 166 -7.49 -1.03 17.22
C GLU A 166 -6.63 -0.38 16.13
N GLU A 167 -5.72 0.52 16.52
CA GLU A 167 -4.77 1.13 15.57
C GLU A 167 -3.84 0.09 14.93
N ASP A 168 -3.35 -0.87 15.70
CA ASP A 168 -2.47 -1.93 15.17
C ASP A 168 -3.26 -2.97 14.35
N ARG A 169 -4.52 -3.25 14.70
CA ARG A 169 -5.45 -4.02 13.85
C ARG A 169 -5.65 -3.34 12.50
N GLU A 170 -5.90 -2.03 12.50
CA GLU A 170 -6.07 -1.25 11.27
C GLU A 170 -4.77 -1.17 10.44
N ARG A 171 -3.58 -1.23 11.06
CA ARG A 171 -2.30 -1.38 10.34
C ARG A 171 -2.18 -2.73 9.65
N HIS A 172 -2.45 -3.81 10.37
CA HIS A 172 -2.37 -5.15 9.80
C HIS A 172 -3.37 -5.37 8.68
N LYS A 173 -4.59 -4.83 8.83
CA LYS A 173 -5.60 -4.81 7.78
C LYS A 173 -5.05 -4.19 6.50
N ARG A 174 -4.44 -3.00 6.57
CA ARG A 174 -3.82 -2.34 5.40
C ARG A 174 -2.66 -3.12 4.81
N LEU A 175 -1.81 -3.72 5.65
CA LEU A 175 -0.71 -4.55 5.17
C LEU A 175 -1.25 -5.73 4.35
N ARG A 176 -2.33 -6.37 4.83
CA ARG A 176 -3.01 -7.46 4.12
C ARG A 176 -3.68 -6.98 2.84
N GLU A 177 -4.40 -5.87 2.87
CA GLU A 177 -5.01 -5.27 1.67
C GLU A 177 -3.96 -4.97 0.59
N ARG A 178 -2.77 -4.51 0.99
CA ARG A 178 -1.65 -4.28 0.05
C ARG A 178 -0.97 -5.57 -0.39
N SER A 179 -1.02 -6.64 0.40
CA SER A 179 -0.34 -7.91 0.11
C SER A 179 -0.84 -8.61 -1.15
N TRP A 180 -2.09 -8.36 -1.55
CA TRP A 180 -2.68 -8.91 -2.78
C TRP A 180 -2.49 -8.01 -3.99
N ILE A 181 -1.91 -6.82 -3.80
CA ILE A 181 -1.58 -5.94 -4.92
C ILE A 181 -0.33 -6.52 -5.58
N LEU A 182 -0.56 -7.16 -6.71
CA LEU A 182 0.48 -7.65 -7.59
C LEU A 182 1.41 -6.48 -7.97
N PRO A 183 2.75 -6.69 -7.98
CA PRO A 183 3.67 -5.69 -8.49
C PRO A 183 3.26 -5.17 -9.88
N PRO A 184 3.65 -3.95 -10.29
CA PRO A 184 3.41 -3.46 -11.65
C PRO A 184 3.89 -4.43 -12.75
N THR A 185 4.88 -5.28 -12.43
CA THR A 185 5.40 -6.34 -13.30
C THR A 185 4.47 -7.54 -13.42
N ALA A 186 3.51 -7.73 -12.51
CA ALA A 186 2.61 -8.88 -12.44
C ALA A 186 1.19 -8.62 -13.01
N PHE A 187 0.87 -7.39 -13.47
CA PHE A 187 -0.33 -7.07 -14.29
C PHE A 187 -0.26 -7.60 -15.73
N SER A 188 0.49 -8.67 -15.87
CA SER A 188 1.25 -9.00 -17.05
C SER A 188 0.91 -10.46 -17.44
N HIS A 189 0.33 -11.22 -16.49
CA HIS A 189 -0.33 -12.50 -16.72
C HIS A 189 -1.83 -12.53 -16.37
N GLN A 190 -2.35 -11.61 -15.53
CA GLN A 190 -3.79 -11.58 -15.23
C GLN A 190 -4.54 -10.65 -16.19
N SER A 191 -5.23 -11.28 -17.13
CA SER A 191 -6.17 -10.68 -18.07
C SER A 191 -7.33 -10.00 -17.31
N LEU A 192 -7.16 -8.77 -16.86
CA LEU A 192 -8.27 -7.92 -16.44
C LEU A 192 -9.16 -7.71 -17.67
N PHE A 193 -10.39 -8.22 -17.61
CA PHE A 193 -11.42 -8.09 -18.65
C PHE A 193 -11.15 -8.86 -19.96
N GLY A 194 -10.40 -9.96 -19.91
CA GLY A 194 -10.24 -10.84 -21.08
C GLY A 194 -9.27 -10.32 -22.15
N THR A 195 -8.60 -9.18 -21.92
CA THR A 195 -7.49 -8.69 -22.74
C THR A 195 -6.16 -9.20 -22.21
N ARG A 196 -5.47 -10.02 -23.02
CA ARG A 196 -4.11 -10.48 -22.74
C ARG A 196 -3.14 -9.29 -22.79
N PRO A 197 -2.12 -9.22 -21.92
CA PRO A 197 -1.15 -8.11 -21.91
C PRO A 197 -0.39 -7.93 -23.24
N GLU A 198 -0.21 -9.01 -23.99
CA GLU A 198 0.25 -9.04 -25.39
C GLU A 198 -0.60 -8.16 -26.34
N GLN A 199 -1.88 -7.97 -26.04
CA GLN A 199 -2.81 -7.15 -26.83
C GLN A 199 -2.69 -5.65 -26.52
N LEU A 200 -2.09 -5.29 -25.38
CA LEU A 200 -1.87 -3.90 -24.96
C LEU A 200 -0.46 -3.42 -25.29
N ASP A 201 0.52 -4.31 -25.25
CA ASP A 201 1.91 -4.03 -25.64
C ASP A 201 2.50 -5.21 -26.44
N PRO A 202 2.81 -5.05 -27.74
CA PRO A 202 3.38 -6.12 -28.56
C PRO A 202 4.81 -6.49 -28.15
N THR A 203 5.49 -5.67 -27.35
CA THR A 203 6.83 -5.95 -26.82
C THR A 203 6.81 -6.71 -25.49
N TYR A 204 5.63 -6.97 -24.94
CA TYR A 204 5.44 -7.54 -23.60
C TYR A 204 6.22 -8.86 -23.37
N LEU A 205 6.13 -9.80 -24.31
CA LEU A 205 6.80 -11.10 -24.25
C LEU A 205 8.32 -11.03 -24.47
N THR A 206 8.82 -9.93 -25.03
CA THR A 206 10.25 -9.76 -25.38
C THR A 206 10.92 -8.66 -24.57
N ARG A 207 10.18 -8.02 -23.67
CA ARG A 207 10.67 -6.96 -22.80
C ARG A 207 11.66 -7.56 -21.83
N LYS A 208 12.91 -7.12 -21.94
CA LYS A 208 13.99 -7.49 -21.02
C LYS A 208 13.75 -6.80 -19.68
N GLN A 209 13.71 -7.58 -18.61
CA GLN A 209 13.67 -7.08 -17.23
C GLN A 209 15.00 -7.44 -16.54
N PRO A 210 15.46 -6.63 -15.56
CA PRO A 210 16.61 -7.00 -14.76
C PRO A 210 16.27 -8.21 -13.86
N ALA A 211 17.10 -9.26 -13.91
CA ALA A 211 16.94 -10.48 -13.12
C ALA A 211 17.08 -10.22 -11.62
N SER A 212 16.46 -11.05 -10.78
CA SER A 212 16.64 -10.99 -9.33
C SER A 212 18.07 -11.37 -8.90
N PRO A 213 18.55 -10.95 -7.70
CA PRO A 213 19.90 -11.28 -7.23
C PRO A 213 20.20 -12.78 -7.08
N ARG A 214 19.16 -13.62 -6.97
CA ARG A 214 19.29 -15.09 -6.92
C ARG A 214 19.47 -15.65 -8.33
N GLU A 215 18.64 -15.22 -9.27
CA GLU A 215 18.68 -15.61 -10.67
C GLU A 215 20.00 -15.17 -11.36
N GLN A 216 20.53 -14.00 -10.99
CA GLN A 216 21.86 -13.55 -11.44
C GLN A 216 23.00 -14.45 -10.95
N ARG A 217 22.83 -15.16 -9.83
CA ARG A 217 23.84 -16.12 -9.34
C ARG A 217 23.73 -17.48 -10.02
N GLU A 218 22.54 -17.84 -10.49
CA GLU A 218 22.27 -19.08 -11.20
C GLU A 218 22.62 -18.98 -12.70
N ASP A 219 22.65 -17.77 -13.27
CA ASP A 219 23.12 -17.49 -14.63
C ASP A 219 24.65 -17.43 -14.71
N THR A 220 25.30 -18.60 -14.81
CA THR A 220 26.77 -18.71 -14.83
C THR A 220 27.42 -18.17 -16.11
N ASP A 221 26.67 -18.11 -17.22
CA ASP A 221 27.16 -17.65 -18.52
C ASP A 221 26.80 -16.18 -18.82
N GLY A 222 25.85 -15.58 -18.09
CA GLY A 222 25.49 -14.15 -18.19
C GLY A 222 24.74 -13.77 -19.47
N ASP A 223 24.40 -14.75 -20.30
CA ASP A 223 23.73 -14.57 -21.59
C ASP A 223 22.21 -14.76 -21.50
N ARG A 224 21.67 -15.11 -20.32
CA ARG A 224 20.24 -15.39 -20.17
C ARG A 224 19.45 -14.09 -20.25
N VAL A 225 18.61 -13.99 -21.28
CA VAL A 225 17.66 -12.89 -21.43
C VAL A 225 16.43 -13.20 -20.60
N TRP A 226 16.24 -12.48 -19.50
CA TRP A 226 15.07 -12.61 -18.64
C TRP A 226 13.92 -11.78 -19.22
N SER A 227 12.90 -12.48 -19.72
CA SER A 227 11.65 -11.86 -20.14
C SER A 227 10.74 -11.61 -18.94
N THR A 228 9.73 -10.75 -19.11
CA THR A 228 8.69 -10.55 -18.07
C THR A 228 8.00 -11.86 -17.69
N GLN A 229 7.84 -12.79 -18.64
CA GLN A 229 7.23 -14.10 -18.41
C GLN A 229 8.12 -15.02 -17.55
N ASP A 230 9.45 -14.94 -17.70
CA ASP A 230 10.38 -15.76 -16.91
C ASP A 230 10.33 -15.36 -15.43
N LEU A 231 10.29 -14.06 -15.13
CA LEU A 231 10.23 -13.55 -13.76
C LEU A 231 8.91 -13.88 -13.07
N ASP A 232 7.78 -13.75 -13.78
CA ASP A 232 6.46 -14.11 -13.26
C ASP A 232 6.36 -15.62 -12.99
N PHE A 233 6.92 -16.45 -13.89
CA PHE A 233 7.00 -17.89 -13.67
C PHE A 233 7.88 -18.23 -12.47
N SER A 234 9.08 -17.65 -12.35
CA SER A 234 9.97 -17.85 -11.21
C SER A 234 9.28 -17.49 -9.89
N GLN A 235 8.57 -16.36 -9.85
CA GLN A 235 7.83 -15.94 -8.66
C GLN A 235 6.71 -16.93 -8.32
N MET A 236 5.87 -17.30 -9.30
CA MET A 236 4.81 -18.28 -9.07
C MET A 236 5.38 -19.63 -8.63
N TRP A 237 6.51 -20.04 -9.20
CA TRP A 237 7.18 -21.30 -8.87
C TRP A 237 7.72 -21.29 -7.43
N ASP A 238 8.38 -20.21 -7.01
CA ASP A 238 8.87 -20.05 -5.62
C ASP A 238 7.70 -19.96 -4.61
N GLU A 239 6.53 -19.46 -5.01
CA GLU A 239 5.33 -19.36 -4.19
C GLU A 239 4.43 -20.62 -4.24
N THR A 240 4.70 -21.56 -5.16
CA THR A 240 3.90 -22.77 -5.29
C THR A 240 4.15 -23.67 -4.08
N SER A 241 3.12 -23.88 -3.26
CA SER A 241 3.16 -24.85 -2.17
C SER A 241 3.00 -26.28 -2.69
N ASP A 242 3.49 -27.25 -1.92
CA ASP A 242 3.21 -28.66 -2.20
C ASP A 242 1.70 -28.92 -2.20
N PHE A 243 1.30 -29.82 -3.11
CA PHE A 243 -0.07 -30.29 -3.23
C PHE A 243 -0.51 -30.98 -1.94
N ASN A 244 -1.63 -30.53 -1.36
CA ASN A 244 -2.11 -30.95 -0.06
C ASN A 244 -3.60 -31.36 -0.08
N ASP A 245 -4.14 -31.71 1.09
CA ASP A 245 -5.51 -32.22 1.23
C ASP A 245 -6.57 -31.17 0.83
N ASP A 246 -6.31 -29.87 1.05
CA ASP A 246 -7.23 -28.79 0.65
C ASP A 246 -7.32 -28.71 -0.90
N ASP A 247 -6.23 -29.00 -1.62
CA ASP A 247 -6.23 -29.04 -3.09
C ASP A 247 -7.06 -30.22 -3.61
N VAL A 248 -6.99 -31.38 -2.95
CA VAL A 248 -7.82 -32.55 -3.27
C VAL A 248 -9.30 -32.24 -3.02
N GLU A 249 -9.62 -31.61 -1.89
CA GLU A 249 -10.99 -31.18 -1.58
C GLU A 249 -11.50 -30.19 -2.61
N GLY A 250 -10.70 -29.20 -3.00
CA GLY A 250 -11.02 -28.24 -4.05
C GLY A 250 -11.33 -28.89 -5.40
N ILE A 251 -10.50 -29.83 -5.85
CA ILE A 251 -10.75 -30.57 -7.10
C ILE A 251 -12.08 -31.33 -7.04
N VAL A 252 -12.36 -32.00 -5.92
CA VAL A 252 -13.59 -32.79 -5.74
C VAL A 252 -14.83 -31.89 -5.68
N GLU A 253 -14.74 -30.69 -5.09
CA GLU A 253 -15.82 -29.71 -5.11
C GLU A 253 -16.06 -29.13 -6.51
N ASP A 254 -14.99 -28.83 -7.24
CA ASP A 254 -15.07 -28.35 -8.62
C ASP A 254 -15.69 -29.41 -9.55
N GLU A 255 -15.33 -30.68 -9.40
CA GLU A 255 -15.94 -31.78 -10.16
C GLU A 255 -17.46 -31.85 -9.95
N LYS A 256 -17.94 -31.65 -8.72
CA LYS A 256 -19.39 -31.63 -8.41
C LYS A 256 -20.14 -30.50 -9.11
N THR A 257 -19.46 -29.39 -9.41
CA THR A 257 -20.04 -28.23 -10.11
C THR A 257 -19.76 -28.22 -11.61
N GLY A 258 -19.00 -29.21 -12.09
CA GLY A 258 -18.65 -29.39 -13.49
C GLY A 258 -19.86 -29.59 -14.40
N TRP A 259 -19.67 -29.27 -15.68
CA TRP A 259 -20.72 -29.33 -16.71
C TRP A 259 -21.42 -30.70 -16.82
N LEU A 260 -20.76 -31.80 -16.45
CA LEU A 260 -21.35 -33.15 -16.41
C LEU A 260 -22.42 -33.31 -15.33
N HIS A 261 -22.35 -32.51 -14.25
CA HIS A 261 -23.23 -32.59 -13.09
C HIS A 261 -24.24 -31.44 -13.02
N GLN A 262 -24.23 -30.51 -13.98
CA GLN A 262 -25.27 -29.50 -14.09
C GLN A 262 -26.59 -30.12 -14.56
N PRO A 263 -27.72 -29.75 -13.95
CA PRO A 263 -29.02 -30.16 -14.46
C PRO A 263 -29.18 -29.64 -15.90
N PRO A 264 -29.87 -30.40 -16.78
CA PRO A 264 -30.11 -29.94 -18.14
C PRO A 264 -30.77 -28.55 -18.09
N PRO A 265 -30.42 -27.64 -19.02
CA PRO A 265 -31.04 -26.33 -19.06
C PRO A 265 -32.56 -26.51 -19.09
N PRO A 266 -33.32 -25.70 -18.33
CA PRO A 266 -34.77 -25.83 -18.31
C PRO A 266 -35.29 -25.78 -19.75
N PRO A 267 -36.27 -26.63 -20.11
CA PRO A 267 -36.84 -26.61 -21.45
C PRO A 267 -37.26 -25.17 -21.75
N ALA A 268 -36.88 -24.67 -22.93
CA ALA A 268 -37.24 -23.32 -23.36
C ALA A 268 -38.74 -23.14 -23.08
N SER A 269 -39.07 -22.21 -22.18
CA SER A 269 -40.45 -21.93 -21.82
C SER A 269 -41.21 -21.73 -23.13
N ALA A 270 -42.24 -22.54 -23.36
CA ALA A 270 -43.10 -22.38 -24.52
C ALA A 270 -43.44 -20.89 -24.67
N PRO A 271 -43.40 -20.33 -25.89
CA PRO A 271 -43.69 -18.93 -26.08
C PRO A 271 -45.01 -18.63 -25.37
N ALA A 272 -44.98 -17.71 -24.42
CA ALA A 272 -46.15 -17.34 -23.63
C ALA A 272 -47.32 -17.12 -24.59
N PRO A 273 -48.55 -17.58 -24.26
CA PRO A 273 -49.69 -17.39 -25.13
C PRO A 273 -49.77 -15.91 -25.45
N ALA A 274 -49.76 -15.59 -26.75
CA ALA A 274 -49.83 -14.23 -27.24
C ALA A 274 -51.04 -13.55 -26.60
N SER A 275 -50.80 -12.73 -25.58
CA SER A 275 -51.80 -11.77 -25.12
C SER A 275 -52.17 -10.96 -26.36
N ALA A 276 -53.46 -10.98 -26.71
CA ALA A 276 -54.01 -10.35 -27.89
C ALA A 276 -53.53 -8.88 -27.95
N ALA A 277 -52.47 -8.64 -28.71
CA ALA A 277 -52.01 -7.31 -29.03
C ALA A 277 -52.99 -6.76 -30.07
N GLN A 278 -53.74 -5.74 -29.66
CA GLN A 278 -54.50 -4.89 -30.57
C GLN A 278 -53.56 -4.38 -31.69
N PRO A 279 -54.02 -4.31 -32.95
CA PRO A 279 -53.16 -3.89 -34.04
C PRO A 279 -53.06 -2.37 -34.01
N VAL A 280 -51.88 -1.85 -33.67
CA VAL A 280 -51.52 -0.48 -34.03
C VAL A 280 -50.33 -0.55 -34.95
N PHE A 281 -50.62 -0.40 -36.25
CA PHE A 281 -49.61 -0.13 -37.27
C PHE A 281 -48.87 1.17 -36.91
N ALA A 282 -47.57 1.08 -36.64
CA ALA A 282 -46.66 2.19 -36.77
C ALA A 282 -45.32 1.67 -37.31
N GLN A 283 -44.92 2.20 -38.47
CA GLN A 283 -43.65 1.87 -39.12
C GLN A 283 -42.46 2.17 -38.19
N PRO A 284 -41.39 1.36 -38.20
CA PRO A 284 -40.18 1.68 -37.47
C PRO A 284 -39.47 2.89 -38.13
N PRO A 285 -38.97 3.87 -37.36
CA PRO A 285 -38.14 4.93 -37.91
C PRO A 285 -36.80 4.36 -38.38
N PRO A 286 -36.13 5.00 -39.36
CA PRO A 286 -34.85 4.52 -39.87
C PRO A 286 -33.79 4.53 -38.77
N ALA A 287 -33.00 3.46 -38.72
CA ALA A 287 -31.93 3.24 -37.76
C ALA A 287 -30.91 4.40 -37.81
N GLN A 288 -30.81 5.16 -36.72
CA GLN A 288 -29.67 6.07 -36.53
C GLN A 288 -28.49 5.26 -35.99
N PRO A 289 -27.26 5.51 -36.48
CA PRO A 289 -26.06 4.88 -35.94
C PRO A 289 -25.83 5.31 -34.48
N PRO A 290 -25.16 4.47 -33.67
CA PRO A 290 -25.00 4.70 -32.24
C PRO A 290 -24.23 6.01 -31.97
N ARG A 291 -24.79 6.85 -31.08
CA ARG A 291 -24.11 8.04 -30.59
C ARG A 291 -22.91 7.65 -29.73
N ALA A 292 -21.77 8.26 -30.01
CA ALA A 292 -20.55 8.13 -29.23
C ALA A 292 -20.77 8.48 -27.73
N PRO A 293 -20.06 7.82 -26.80
CA PRO A 293 -20.19 8.06 -25.36
C PRO A 293 -19.78 9.49 -24.98
N ALA A 294 -20.39 9.99 -23.91
CA ALA A 294 -20.32 11.39 -23.47
C ALA A 294 -18.91 11.90 -23.09
N SER A 295 -17.88 11.04 -23.02
CA SER A 295 -16.50 11.45 -22.75
C SER A 295 -15.80 12.12 -23.93
N MET A 296 -16.36 12.06 -25.15
CA MET A 296 -15.75 12.63 -26.36
C MET A 296 -16.26 14.01 -26.78
N ARG A 297 -17.18 14.63 -26.04
CA ARG A 297 -17.78 15.92 -26.45
C ARG A 297 -17.00 17.18 -26.05
N ASN A 298 -15.98 17.07 -25.20
CA ASN A 298 -15.24 18.24 -24.72
C ASN A 298 -13.89 18.49 -25.42
N ALA A 299 -13.51 17.69 -26.41
CA ALA A 299 -12.23 17.86 -27.13
C ALA A 299 -12.34 18.67 -28.44
N GLN A 300 -13.48 19.31 -28.72
CA GLN A 300 -13.68 20.13 -29.94
C GLN A 300 -14.09 21.58 -29.66
N ARG A 301 -13.80 22.09 -28.46
CA ARG A 301 -13.81 23.53 -28.18
C ARG A 301 -12.61 23.91 -27.31
N ALA A 302 -11.43 23.88 -27.93
CA ALA A 302 -10.30 24.75 -27.63
C ALA A 302 -9.41 24.75 -28.88
#